data_AF-S9PM85-F1
#
_entry.id   AF-S9PM85-F1
#
_cell.length_a   1.000
_cell.length_b   1.000
_cell.length_c   1.000
_cell.angle_alpha   90.00
_cell.angle_beta   90.00
_cell.angle_gamma   90.00
#
_symmetry.space_group_name_H-M   'P 1'
#
loop_
_entity.id
_entity.type
_entity.pdbx_description
1 polymer ?
#
loop_
_entity_poly.entity_id
_entity_poly.type
_entity_poly.pdbx_seq_one_letter_code
_entity_poly.pdbx_strand_id
1 'polypeptide(L)'
;MLMSDAPGFPCPHCEQSITTTIQRLFSGRIYCPGCGLELRLDEQSSQEALSAAQRLDDAMQQAEAMKADALSFNHLQPQTSEQSRGRRSRPRRA
;
A
#
# COMPACT_ATOMS: atom_id res chain seq x y z
N MET A 1 14.60 -14.43 -0.13
CA MET A 1 13.98 -13.95 -1.39
C MET A 1 12.47 -13.94 -1.17
N LEU A 2 11.88 -12.77 -0.89
CA LEU A 2 10.42 -12.64 -0.86
C LEU A 2 9.96 -12.48 -2.30
N MET A 3 9.65 -13.59 -2.96
CA MET A 3 8.97 -13.56 -4.25
C MET A 3 7.54 -13.10 -3.97
N SER A 4 7.29 -11.83 -4.23
CA SER A 4 5.94 -11.28 -4.32
C SER A 4 5.30 -11.86 -5.57
N ASP A 5 4.93 -13.15 -5.51
CA ASP A 5 4.15 -13.80 -6.56
C ASP A 5 2.89 -12.96 -6.73
N ALA A 6 2.71 -12.38 -7.92
CA ALA A 6 1.59 -11.50 -8.17
C ALA A 6 0.32 -12.30 -7.86
N PRO A 7 -0.56 -11.82 -6.96
CA PRO A 7 -1.69 -12.61 -6.49
C PRO A 7 -2.50 -13.10 -7.69
N GLY A 8 -2.82 -14.39 -7.69
CA GLY A 8 -3.41 -15.03 -8.86
C GLY A 8 -3.79 -16.47 -8.61
N PHE A 9 -4.47 -17.06 -9.59
CA PHE A 9 -4.92 -18.44 -9.57
C PHE A 9 -4.92 -19.06 -10.97
N PRO A 10 -4.71 -20.38 -11.12
CA PRO A 10 -4.73 -21.03 -12.43
C PRO A 10 -6.15 -21.08 -13.00
N CYS A 11 -6.27 -20.87 -14.31
CA CYS A 11 -7.54 -21.04 -15.01
C CYS A 11 -7.93 -22.53 -15.06
N PRO A 12 -9.18 -22.90 -14.70
CA PRO A 12 -9.63 -24.30 -14.71
C PRO A 12 -9.79 -24.90 -16.13
N HIS A 13 -9.71 -24.07 -17.18
CA HIS A 13 -9.88 -24.52 -18.57
C HIS A 13 -8.57 -24.56 -19.37
N CYS A 14 -7.67 -23.61 -19.16
CA CYS A 14 -6.44 -23.49 -19.95
C CYS A 14 -5.16 -23.46 -19.11
N GLU A 15 -5.26 -23.60 -17.79
CA GLU A 15 -4.15 -23.64 -16.83
C GLU A 15 -3.28 -22.36 -16.78
N GLN A 16 -3.61 -21.36 -17.60
CA GLN A 16 -2.96 -20.05 -17.59
C GLN A 16 -3.18 -19.36 -16.24
N SER A 17 -2.11 -18.80 -15.68
CA SER A 17 -2.19 -17.99 -14.46
C SER A 17 -3.01 -16.72 -14.68
N ILE A 18 -4.06 -16.56 -13.89
CA ILE A 18 -4.90 -15.36 -13.85
C ILE A 18 -4.36 -14.47 -12.73
N THR A 19 -3.62 -13.43 -13.10
CA THR A 19 -3.21 -12.39 -12.15
C THR A 19 -4.43 -11.55 -11.77
N THR A 20 -4.72 -11.47 -10.47
CA THR A 20 -5.87 -10.75 -9.94
C THR A 20 -5.49 -9.99 -8.67
N THR A 21 -6.30 -9.00 -8.29
CA THR A 21 -6.17 -8.31 -7.01
C THR A 21 -7.41 -8.56 -6.16
N ILE A 22 -7.29 -8.43 -4.84
CA ILE A 22 -8.43 -8.51 -3.91
C ILE A 22 -9.58 -7.59 -4.37
N GLN A 23 -9.26 -6.36 -4.76
CA GLN A 23 -10.20 -5.38 -5.35
C GLN A 23 -10.96 -5.94 -6.57
N ARG A 24 -10.27 -6.69 -7.43
CA ARG A 24 -10.86 -7.29 -8.63
C ARG A 24 -11.71 -8.53 -8.28
N LEU A 25 -11.38 -9.26 -7.22
CA LEU A 25 -12.25 -10.32 -6.69
C LEU A 25 -13.59 -9.74 -6.21
N PHE A 26 -13.58 -8.58 -5.55
CA PHE A 26 -14.80 -7.90 -5.10
C PHE A 26 -15.71 -7.43 -6.25
N SER A 27 -15.18 -7.21 -7.46
CA SER A 27 -16.00 -6.82 -8.61
C SER A 27 -16.86 -7.97 -9.19
N GLY A 28 -16.66 -9.20 -8.70
CA GLY A 28 -17.50 -10.37 -9.01
C GLY A 28 -17.31 -10.98 -10.39
N ARG A 29 -16.54 -10.34 -11.30
CA ARG A 29 -16.28 -10.84 -12.66
C ARG A 29 -14.80 -10.81 -12.99
N ILE A 30 -14.27 -11.97 -13.36
CA ILE A 30 -12.87 -12.16 -13.70
C ILE A 30 -12.80 -12.84 -15.06
N TYR A 31 -12.02 -12.30 -15.98
CA TYR A 31 -11.83 -12.91 -17.29
C TYR A 31 -10.45 -13.53 -17.37
N CYS A 32 -10.37 -14.77 -17.85
CA CYS A 32 -9.09 -15.40 -18.14
C CYS A 32 -8.46 -14.72 -19.37
N PRO A 33 -7.21 -14.22 -19.29
CA PRO A 33 -6.53 -13.62 -20.44
C PRO A 33 -6.11 -14.64 -21.50
N GLY A 34 -6.03 -15.92 -21.15
CA GLY A 34 -5.64 -17.00 -22.07
C GLY A 34 -6.80 -17.49 -22.93
N CYS A 35 -7.89 -17.96 -22.30
CA CYS A 35 -9.03 -18.56 -23.00
C CYS A 35 -10.28 -17.68 -23.07
N GLY A 36 -10.31 -16.52 -22.39
CA GLY A 36 -11.48 -15.64 -22.36
C GLY A 36 -12.62 -16.09 -21.43
N LEU A 37 -12.41 -17.13 -20.62
CA LEU A 37 -13.42 -17.65 -19.69
C LEU A 37 -13.86 -16.56 -18.69
N GLU A 38 -15.16 -16.28 -18.63
CA GLU A 38 -15.78 -15.48 -17.56
C GLU A 38 -15.93 -16.36 -16.31
N LEU A 39 -15.16 -16.01 -15.29
CA LEU A 39 -15.25 -16.57 -13.96
C LEU A 39 -16.08 -15.60 -13.10
N ARG A 40 -17.10 -16.16 -12.45
CA ARG A 40 -17.93 -15.43 -11.51
C ARG A 40 -17.64 -15.90 -10.11
N LEU A 41 -17.42 -14.94 -9.22
CA LEU A 41 -17.27 -15.26 -7.82
C LEU A 41 -18.65 -15.53 -7.24
N ASP A 42 -18.81 -16.67 -6.57
CA ASP A 42 -20.04 -16.97 -5.86
C ASP A 42 -20.08 -16.16 -4.56
N GLU A 43 -20.73 -15.00 -4.61
CA GLU A 43 -20.81 -14.05 -3.51
C GLU A 43 -21.43 -14.66 -2.25
N GLN A 44 -22.35 -15.62 -2.44
CA GLN A 44 -23.10 -16.24 -1.35
C GLN A 44 -22.23 -17.23 -0.56
N SER A 45 -21.51 -18.11 -1.26
CA SER A 45 -20.58 -19.07 -0.63
C SER A 45 -19.28 -18.41 -0.17
N SER A 46 -18.90 -17.29 -0.79
CA SER A 46 -17.66 -16.57 -0.47
C SER A 46 -17.85 -15.44 0.53
N GLN A 47 -19.04 -15.24 1.08
CA GLN A 47 -19.38 -14.07 1.89
C GLN A 47 -18.48 -13.90 3.13
N GLU A 48 -18.14 -15.01 3.81
CA GLU A 48 -17.23 -14.99 4.96
C GLU A 48 -15.81 -14.60 4.55
N ALA A 49 -15.31 -15.20 3.45
CA ALA A 49 -13.98 -14.91 2.91
C ALA A 49 -13.87 -13.46 2.41
N LEU A 50 -14.90 -12.96 1.74
CA LEU A 50 -15.00 -11.57 1.28
C LEU A 50 -15.02 -10.60 2.46
N SER A 51 -15.81 -10.90 3.50
CA SER A 51 -15.88 -10.07 4.70
C SER A 51 -14.54 -10.02 5.44
N ALA A 52 -13.84 -11.15 5.54
CA ALA A 52 -12.52 -11.21 6.15
C ALA A 52 -11.47 -10.42 5.34
N ALA A 53 -11.50 -10.57 4.01
CA ALA A 53 -10.62 -9.81 3.11
C ALA A 53 -10.85 -8.30 3.21
N GLN A 54 -12.12 -7.88 3.33
CA GLN A 54 -12.48 -6.47 3.44
C GLN A 54 -11.98 -5.85 4.75
N ARG A 55 -12.15 -6.54 5.87
CA ARG A 55 -11.62 -6.10 7.18
C ARG A 55 -10.08 -5.97 7.17
N LEU A 56 -9.41 -6.89 6.48
CA LEU A 56 -7.95 -6.84 6.34
C LEU A 56 -7.52 -5.61 5.53
N ASP A 57 -8.19 -5.35 4.40
CA ASP A 57 -7.93 -4.20 3.54
C ASP A 57 -8.15 -2.88 4.31
N ASP A 58 -9.24 -2.75 5.05
CA ASP A 58 -9.54 -1.59 5.90
C ASP A 58 -8.44 -1.36 6.96
N ALA A 59 -7.99 -2.43 7.63
CA ALA A 59 -6.94 -2.34 8.64
C ALA A 59 -5.59 -1.94 8.03
N MET A 60 -5.28 -2.43 6.83
CA MET A 60 -4.09 -2.03 6.09
C MET A 60 -4.12 -0.56 5.70
N GLN A 61 -5.23 -0.08 5.14
CA GLN A 61 -5.40 1.33 4.78
C GLN A 61 -5.26 2.25 6.00
N GLN A 62 -5.83 1.87 7.15
CA GLN A 62 -5.67 2.61 8.40
C GLN A 62 -4.21 2.65 8.87
N ALA A 63 -3.49 1.52 8.80
CA ALA A 63 -2.09 1.46 9.16
C ALA A 63 -1.22 2.31 8.22
N GLU A 64 -1.53 2.34 6.93
CA GLU A 64 -0.85 3.20 5.95
C GLU A 64 -1.13 4.67 6.19
N ALA A 65 -2.38 5.05 6.51
CA ALA A 65 -2.73 6.41 6.88
C ALA A 65 -1.97 6.87 8.13
N MET A 66 -1.95 6.04 9.18
CA MET A 66 -1.19 6.35 10.41
C MET A 66 0.32 6.49 10.16
N LYS A 67 0.88 5.67 9.26
CA LYS A 67 2.28 5.82 8.83
C LYS A 67 2.51 7.13 8.08
N ALA A 68 1.60 7.52 7.19
CA ALA A 68 1.70 8.77 6.45
C ALA A 68 1.61 10.00 7.37
N ASP A 69 0.72 9.97 8.37
CA ASP A 69 0.64 10.98 9.44
C ASP A 69 1.95 11.05 10.25
N ALA A 70 2.47 9.90 10.71
CA ALA A 70 3.72 9.85 11.46
C ALA A 70 4.92 10.39 10.67
N LEU A 71 4.97 10.16 9.36
CA LEU A 71 6.00 10.71 8.47
C LEU A 71 5.83 12.22 8.25
N SER A 72 4.60 12.73 8.22
CA SER A 72 4.34 14.17 8.04
C SER A 72 4.75 15.01 9.26
N PHE A 73 4.71 14.44 10.47
CA PHE A 73 5.18 15.13 11.68
C PHE A 73 6.71 15.25 11.79
N ASN A 74 7.48 14.46 11.05
CA ASN A 74 8.95 14.44 11.16
C ASN A 74 9.65 15.60 10.39
N HIS A 75 8.88 16.54 9.80
CA HIS A 75 9.42 17.70 9.08
C HIS A 75 9.52 18.98 9.92
N LEU A 76 9.04 19.02 11.17
CA LEU A 76 9.31 20.12 12.09
C LEU A 76 10.38 19.73 13.11
N GLN A 77 11.63 19.63 12.65
CA GLN A 77 12.77 19.83 13.53
C GLN A 77 13.00 21.34 13.65
N PRO A 78 12.71 21.99 14.79
CA PRO A 78 13.14 23.37 15.00
C PRO A 78 14.67 23.39 14.99
N GLN A 79 15.22 23.96 13.93
CA GLN A 79 16.65 24.16 13.78
C GLN A 79 17.14 24.96 14.97
N THR A 80 17.99 24.34 15.79
CA THR A 80 18.59 24.98 16.96
C THR A 80 19.36 26.22 16.50
N SER A 81 18.86 27.37 16.94
CA SER A 81 19.43 28.69 16.73
C SER A 81 20.74 28.86 17.49
N GLU A 82 21.82 28.24 17.02
CA GLU A 82 23.16 28.34 17.61
C GLU A 82 24.22 28.86 16.63
N GLN A 83 23.83 29.56 15.57
CA GLN A 83 24.75 30.03 14.53
C GLN A 83 24.70 31.54 14.28
N SER A 84 24.69 32.36 15.35
CA SER A 84 24.76 33.83 15.20
C SER A 84 25.68 34.56 16.18
N ARG A 85 26.47 33.86 17.02
CA ARG A 85 27.31 34.50 18.05
C ARG A 85 28.81 34.44 17.79
N GLY A 86 29.22 34.52 16.51
CA GLY A 86 30.62 34.62 16.13
C GLY A 86 30.86 35.62 15.00
N ARG A 87 30.94 36.93 15.31
CA ARG A 87 31.73 37.96 14.59
C ARG A 87 31.53 39.35 15.21
N ARG A 88 32.21 39.62 16.33
CA ARG A 88 32.64 40.99 16.68
C ARG A 88 34.08 40.96 17.16
N SER A 89 34.98 40.81 16.19
CA SER A 89 36.40 41.13 16.37
C SER A 89 36.61 42.51 15.76
N ARG A 90 36.61 43.57 16.58
CA ARG A 90 37.11 44.89 16.16
C ARG A 90 38.10 45.37 17.23
N PRO A 91 39.42 45.30 17.00
CA PRO A 91 40.38 45.87 17.92
C PRO A 91 40.50 47.40 17.73
N ARG A 92 40.88 48.03 18.82
CA ARG A 92 41.00 49.47 19.08
C ARG A 92 42.00 50.15 18.13
N ARG A 93 41.67 51.39 17.72
CA ARG A 93 42.59 52.29 17.04
C ARG A 93 43.43 53.04 18.08
N ALA A 94 44.75 53.05 17.86
CA ALA A 94 45.75 53.85 18.57
C ALA A 94 45.64 55.34 18.19
#